data_AF-A0A7C7MYQ8-F1
#
_entry.id   AF-A0A7C7MYQ8-F1
#
_cell.length_a   1.000
_cell.length_b   1.000
_cell.length_c   1.000
_cell.angle_alpha   90.00
_cell.angle_beta   90.00
_cell.angle_gamma   90.00
#
_symmetry.space_group_name_H-M   'P 1'
#
loop_
_entity.id
_entity.type
_entity.pdbx_description
1 polymer ?
#
loop_
_entity_poly.entity_id
_entity_poly.type
_entity_poly.pdbx_seq_one_letter_code
_entity_poly.pdbx_strand_id
1 'polypeptide(L)' 'MDESKETDQSYPNYTWPEGDAQRNCPKCGIPLQLNEQRPQYYGKPWWCGPCKWQFSEEDFS' A
#
# COMPACT_ATOMS: atom_id res chain seq x y z
N MET A 1 -12.33 25.24 -15.50
CA MET A 1 -11.03 24.56 -15.28
C MET A 1 -11.35 23.32 -14.44
N ASP A 2 -12.18 22.41 -14.93
CA ASP A 2 -11.78 21.22 -15.70
C ASP A 2 -10.28 20.92 -15.67
N GLU A 3 -9.87 20.21 -14.62
CA GLU A 3 -8.60 19.49 -14.60
C GLU A 3 -8.92 18.00 -14.40
N SER A 4 -9.68 17.47 -15.35
CA SER A 4 -9.86 16.03 -15.54
C SER A 4 -8.56 15.48 -16.15
N LYS A 5 -7.58 15.10 -15.33
CA LYS A 5 -6.35 14.49 -15.82
C LYS A 5 -6.39 12.97 -15.62
N GLU A 6 -6.88 12.31 -16.68
CA GLU A 6 -6.69 10.93 -17.09
C GLU A 6 -6.05 9.96 -16.06
N THR A 7 -6.90 9.14 -15.44
CA THR A 7 -6.51 7.96 -14.68
C THR A 7 -6.53 6.73 -15.60
N ASP A 8 -5.48 6.50 -16.40
CA ASP A 8 -5.34 5.21 -17.09
C ASP A 8 -3.86 4.89 -17.40
N GLN A 9 -3.11 4.40 -16.40
CA GLN A 9 -1.89 3.61 -16.63
C GLN A 9 -1.63 2.66 -15.44
N SER A 10 -2.17 1.44 -15.51
CA SER A 10 -1.69 0.19 -14.87
C SER A 10 -1.13 0.20 -13.42
N TYR A 11 -1.50 1.16 -12.57
CA TYR A 11 -1.29 1.01 -11.14
C TYR A 11 -2.20 -0.09 -10.62
N PRO A 12 -1.72 -0.98 -9.75
CA PRO A 12 -2.62 -1.94 -9.17
C PRO A 12 -3.67 -1.15 -8.36
N ASN A 13 -4.92 -1.57 -8.48
CA ASN A 13 -6.11 -0.84 -8.01
C ASN A 13 -6.27 -0.88 -6.48
N TYR A 14 -5.16 -0.93 -5.73
CA TYR A 14 -5.18 -0.93 -4.28
C TYR A 14 -5.15 0.49 -3.73
N THR A 15 -5.90 0.69 -2.65
CA THR A 15 -5.92 1.96 -1.94
C THR A 15 -4.61 2.13 -1.18
N TRP A 16 -3.93 3.26 -1.40
CA TRP A 16 -2.81 3.63 -0.55
C TRP A 16 -3.36 4.28 0.73
N PRO A 17 -2.98 3.79 1.92
CA PRO A 17 -3.48 4.34 3.17
C PRO A 17 -2.81 5.70 3.47
N GLU A 18 -3.40 6.48 4.37
CA GLU A 18 -2.82 7.75 4.82
C GLU A 18 -1.46 7.53 5.50
N GLY A 19 -0.58 8.54 5.48
CA GLY A 19 0.82 8.40 5.89
C GLY A 19 1.04 8.03 7.37
N ASP A 20 0.03 8.20 8.21
CA ASP A 20 0.01 7.84 9.63
C ASP A 20 -0.75 6.54 9.92
N ALA A 21 -1.25 5.87 8.89
CA ALA A 21 -1.93 4.59 9.06
C ALA A 21 -1.00 3.57 9.73
N GLN A 22 -1.59 2.69 10.53
CA GLN A 22 -0.89 1.59 11.19
C GLN A 22 -1.66 0.28 10.98
N ARG A 23 -0.94 -0.73 10.52
CA ARG A 23 -1.47 -2.09 10.36
C ARG A 23 -0.50 -3.10 10.96
N ASN A 24 -1.05 -4.19 11.49
CA ASN A 24 -0.27 -5.33 11.96
C ASN A 24 -0.29 -6.44 10.90
N CYS A 25 0.82 -7.17 10.77
CA CYS A 25 0.94 -8.27 9.83
C CYS A 25 -0.09 -9.37 10.18
N PRO A 26 -0.92 -9.83 9.22
CA PRO A 26 -1.92 -10.85 9.52
C PRO A 26 -1.29 -12.23 9.77
N LYS A 27 0.00 -12.40 9.44
CA LYS A 27 0.74 -13.66 9.62
C LYS A 27 1.48 -13.75 10.96
N CYS A 28 2.03 -12.65 11.47
CA CYS A 28 2.88 -12.68 12.66
C CYS A 28 2.53 -11.61 13.72
N GLY A 29 1.51 -10.78 13.47
CA GLY A 29 0.98 -9.81 14.45
C GLY A 29 1.84 -8.58 14.71
N ILE A 30 3.02 -8.47 14.11
CA ILE A 30 3.92 -7.31 14.29
C ILE A 30 3.48 -6.11 13.44
N PRO A 31 3.85 -4.87 13.82
CA PRO A 31 3.59 -3.69 13.00
C PRO A 31 4.23 -3.79 11.61
N LEU A 32 3.46 -3.44 10.59
CA LEU A 32 3.92 -3.32 9.21
C LEU A 32 4.57 -1.97 9.00
N GLN A 33 5.59 -1.94 8.14
CA GLN A 33 6.16 -0.70 7.64
C GLN A 33 5.27 -0.18 6.50
N LEU A 34 4.80 1.05 6.61
CA LEU A 34 4.17 1.74 5.49
C LEU A 34 5.27 2.21 4.53
N ASN A 35 5.19 1.75 3.28
CA ASN A 35 6.04 2.24 2.21
C ASN A 35 5.58 3.64 1.77
N GLU A 36 6.48 4.38 1.15
CA GLU A 36 6.16 5.68 0.57
C GLU A 36 5.46 5.51 -0.78
N GLN A 37 4.36 6.23 -1.00
CA GLN A 37 3.67 6.24 -2.27
C GLN A 37 4.51 7.00 -3.29
N ARG A 38 5.20 6.28 -4.18
CA ARG A 38 6.04 6.86 -5.22
C ARG A 38 5.60 6.37 -6.61
N PRO A 39 5.67 7.23 -7.65
CA PRO A 39 5.30 6.85 -9.02
C PRO A 39 6.16 5.75 -9.67
N GLN A 40 7.19 5.28 -8.98
CA GLN A 40 8.12 4.26 -9.44
C GLN A 40 8.11 3.03 -8.53
N TYR A 41 7.25 3.02 -7.50
CA TYR A 41 7.09 1.91 -6.59
C TYR A 41 5.85 1.11 -6.99
N TYR A 42 6.08 -0.13 -7.43
CA TYR A 42 5.03 -1.03 -7.92
C TYR A 42 4.59 -2.08 -6.89
N GLY A 43 5.13 -2.01 -5.66
CA GLY A 43 4.78 -2.92 -4.56
C GLY A 43 3.56 -2.46 -3.77
N LYS A 44 3.05 -3.32 -2.88
CA LYS A 44 1.93 -2.96 -2.01
C LYS A 44 2.39 -2.00 -0.88
N PRO A 45 1.48 -1.20 -0.30
CA PRO A 45 1.83 -0.18 0.70
C PRO A 45 2.46 -0.76 1.96
N TRP A 46 2.03 -1.92 2.43
CA TRP A 46 2.52 -2.48 3.67
C TRP A 46 3.62 -3.49 3.45
N TRP A 47 4.73 -3.36 4.18
CA TRP A 47 5.83 -4.32 4.19
C TRP A 47 6.02 -4.95 5.56
N CYS A 48 6.13 -6.28 5.58
CA CYS A 48 6.55 -7.03 6.75
C CYS A 48 7.98 -7.53 6.55
N GLY A 49 8.96 -6.96 7.26
CA GLY A 49 10.36 -7.38 7.18
C GLY A 49 10.59 -8.85 7.56
N PRO A 50 10.10 -9.32 8.72
CA PRO A 50 10.25 -10.72 9.15
C PRO A 50 9.60 -11.74 8.23
N CYS A 51 8.37 -11.47 7.75
CA CYS A 51 7.72 -12.37 6.79
C CYS A 51 8.36 -12.27 5.41
N LYS A 52 8.89 -11.08 5.03
CA LYS A 52 9.26 -10.69 3.68
C LYS A 52 8.06 -10.64 2.72
N TRP A 53 6.92 -10.17 3.22
CA TRP A 53 5.65 -10.11 2.48
C TRP A 53 5.15 -8.67 2.39
N GLN A 54 4.43 -8.38 1.30
CA GLN A 54 3.74 -7.11 1.10
C GLN A 54 2.22 -7.29 1.16
N PHE A 55 1.52 -6.32 1.73
CA PHE A 55 0.06 -6.31 1.91
C PHE A 55 -0.53 -4.97 1.47
N SER A 56 -1.78 -4.97 1.02
CA SER A 56 -2.59 -3.78 0.78
C SER A 56 -3.82 -3.78 1.70
N GLU A 57 -4.59 -2.70 1.71
CA GLU A 57 -5.78 -2.60 2.57
C GLU A 57 -6.79 -3.74 2.31
N GLU A 58 -6.88 -4.22 1.07
CA GLU A 58 -7.75 -5.36 0.72
C GLU A 58 -7.31 -6.69 1.37
N ASP A 59 -6.06 -6.83 1.78
CA ASP A 59 -5.57 -8.03 2.49
C ASP A 59 -6.04 -8.09 3.95
N PHE A 60 -6.63 -7.01 4.49
CA PHE A 60 -7.12 -6.91 5.87
C PHE A 60 -8.66 -6.88 5.99
N SER A 61 -9.37 -6.93 4.87
CA SER A 61 -10.85 -6.86 4.81
C SER A 61 -11.51 -8.22 4.93
#